data_AF-A0A5N8X3E9-F1
#
_entry.id   AF-A0A5N8X3E9-F1
#
_cell.length_a   1.000
_cell.length_b   1.000
_cell.length_c   1.000
_cell.angle_alpha   90.00
_cell.angle_beta   90.00
_cell.angle_gamma   90.00
#
_symmetry.space_group_name_H-M   'P 1'
#
loop_
_entity.id
_entity.type
_entity.pdbx_description
1 polymer ?
#
loop_
_entity_poly.entity_id
_entity_poly.type
_entity_poly.pdbx_seq_one_letter_code
_entity_poly.pdbx_strand_id
1 'polypeptide(L)'
;MAVTNITILESNEPAPPGWIKDPTDLNEGAGGEYLYLAYEKDGAARPVTDIYFLIGEDQPVPPGYEKIDVDLNKGAGGKYIYLTFTRGNGAPFEDLEVISSNDPAANPPSGYRRIDVDLNEGAGGKYIYLCYRS
;
A
#
# COMPACT_ATOMS: atom_id res chain seq x y z
N MET A 1 -1.98 0.96 -19.34
CA MET A 1 -0.82 0.48 -18.57
C MET A 1 -1.37 -0.05 -17.26
N ALA A 2 -0.97 -1.23 -16.82
CA ALA A 2 -1.50 -1.84 -15.60
C ALA A 2 -0.39 -2.12 -14.61
N VAL A 3 -0.71 -2.03 -13.31
CA VAL A 3 0.17 -2.40 -12.21
C VAL A 3 0.38 -3.91 -12.23
N THR A 4 1.62 -4.36 -12.25
CA THR A 4 1.98 -5.79 -12.35
C THR A 4 2.68 -6.32 -11.11
N ASN A 5 3.41 -5.47 -10.39
CA ASN A 5 4.09 -5.79 -9.15
C ASN A 5 3.99 -4.64 -8.14
N ILE A 6 3.99 -4.98 -6.85
CA ILE A 6 3.95 -4.03 -5.73
C ILE A 6 4.99 -4.49 -4.70
N THR A 7 5.71 -3.54 -4.10
CA THR A 7 6.60 -3.76 -2.95
C THR A 7 6.47 -2.62 -1.96
N ILE A 8 6.91 -2.87 -0.73
CA ILE A 8 7.19 -1.83 0.27
C ILE A 8 8.72 -1.73 0.38
N LEU A 9 9.24 -0.51 0.34
CA LEU A 9 10.66 -0.21 0.51
C LEU A 9 10.90 0.25 1.95
N GLU A 10 11.92 -0.31 2.60
CA GLU A 10 12.27 0.04 3.97
C GLU A 10 13.45 1.03 4.01
N SER A 11 13.36 2.06 4.86
CA SER A 11 14.41 3.05 5.07
C SER A 11 14.88 3.72 3.76
N ASN A 12 16.10 3.39 3.32
CA ASN A 12 16.77 3.97 2.16
C ASN A 12 16.85 2.98 1.00
N GLU A 13 16.08 1.91 1.03
CA GLU A 13 16.03 0.96 -0.07
C GLU A 13 15.63 1.66 -1.37
N PRO A 14 16.43 1.51 -2.44
CA PRO A 14 16.07 2.06 -3.73
C PRO A 14 14.94 1.24 -4.33
N ALA A 15 14.02 1.92 -5.04
CA ALA A 15 13.06 1.21 -5.87
C ALA A 15 13.80 0.41 -6.96
N PRO A 16 13.26 -0.76 -7.37
CA PRO A 16 13.79 -1.47 -8.51
C PRO A 16 13.82 -0.58 -9.78
N PRO A 17 14.76 -0.78 -10.70
CA PRO A 17 14.85 0.05 -11.91
C PRO A 17 13.55 0.09 -12.70
N GLY A 18 13.08 1.30 -13.04
CA GLY A 18 11.86 1.50 -13.82
C GLY A 18 10.56 1.43 -13.02
N TRP A 19 10.61 1.12 -11.73
CA TRP A 19 9.44 1.13 -10.86
C TRP A 19 9.10 2.56 -10.42
N ILE A 20 7.81 2.80 -10.19
CA ILE A 20 7.31 4.04 -9.64
C ILE A 20 7.35 3.92 -8.11
N LYS A 21 8.00 4.89 -7.45
CA LYS A 21 8.01 5.02 -5.99
C LYS A 21 7.11 6.18 -5.60
N ASP A 22 6.16 5.93 -4.70
CA ASP A 22 5.43 7.00 -4.03
C ASP A 22 6.36 7.66 -2.98
N PRO A 23 6.49 9.00 -2.95
CA PRO A 23 7.37 9.67 -2.00
C PRO A 23 6.81 9.76 -0.58
N THR A 24 5.55 9.36 -0.36
CA THR A 24 4.89 9.46 0.94
C THR A 24 5.37 8.36 1.88
N ASP A 25 5.80 8.76 3.07
CA ASP A 25 6.13 7.84 4.16
C ASP A 25 4.85 7.23 4.74
N LEU A 26 4.74 5.90 4.75
CA LEU A 26 3.58 5.20 5.28
C LEU A 26 3.43 5.36 6.80
N ASN A 27 4.52 5.71 7.50
CA ASN A 27 4.52 6.02 8.94
C ASN A 27 4.48 7.53 9.24
N GLU A 28 4.08 8.38 8.29
CA GLU A 28 4.22 9.83 8.43
C GLU A 28 3.54 10.36 9.71
N GLY A 29 4.34 11.01 10.56
CA GLY A 29 3.88 11.61 11.81
C GLY A 29 3.58 10.63 12.94
N ALA A 30 3.59 9.31 12.70
CA ALA A 30 3.47 8.29 13.74
C ALA A 30 4.83 8.07 14.45
N GLY A 31 5.92 8.25 13.70
CA GLY A 31 7.28 7.99 14.15
C GLY A 31 7.55 6.50 14.13
N GLY A 32 8.39 6.03 13.21
CA GLY A 32 8.69 4.61 12.99
C GLY A 32 9.75 4.46 11.92
N GLU A 33 9.82 3.28 11.30
CA GLU A 33 10.65 3.07 10.11
C GLU A 33 10.09 3.88 8.94
N TYR A 34 10.96 4.47 8.10
CA TYR A 34 10.50 5.07 6.85
C TYR A 34 10.08 3.97 5.88
N LEU A 35 8.82 3.96 5.45
CA LEU A 35 8.28 2.94 4.57
C LEU A 35 7.65 3.60 3.35
N TYR A 36 7.89 3.06 2.16
CA TYR A 36 7.37 3.64 0.92
C TYR A 36 6.77 2.59 0.00
N LEU A 37 5.62 2.91 -0.59
CA LEU A 37 5.05 2.11 -1.68
C LEU A 37 5.92 2.25 -2.93
N ALA A 38 6.22 1.14 -3.59
CA ALA A 38 6.71 1.15 -4.96
C ALA A 38 6.02 0.08 -5.79
N TYR A 39 5.83 0.34 -7.07
CA TYR A 39 5.12 -0.58 -7.95
C TYR A 39 5.60 -0.48 -9.41
N GLU A 40 5.42 -1.57 -10.14
CA GLU A 40 5.76 -1.68 -11.56
C GLU A 40 4.49 -1.56 -12.41
N LYS A 41 4.58 -0.87 -13.54
CA LYS A 41 3.56 -0.91 -14.58
C LYS A 41 4.08 -1.65 -15.82
N ASP A 42 3.18 -2.41 -16.46
CA ASP A 42 3.40 -3.14 -17.70
C ASP A 42 4.62 -4.10 -17.67
N GLY A 43 4.90 -4.66 -16.49
CA GLY A 43 5.88 -5.73 -16.33
C GLY A 43 5.40 -7.07 -16.89
N ALA A 44 6.24 -8.10 -16.71
CA ALA A 44 5.96 -9.44 -17.25
C ALA A 44 4.87 -10.22 -16.47
N ALA A 45 4.56 -9.81 -15.24
CA ALA A 45 3.54 -10.46 -14.41
C ALA A 45 2.12 -10.11 -14.89
N ARG A 46 1.14 -10.94 -14.53
CA ARG A 46 -0.28 -10.59 -14.73
C ARG A 46 -0.62 -9.31 -13.94
N PRO A 47 -1.59 -8.50 -14.41
CA PRO A 47 -2.01 -7.31 -13.69
C PRO A 47 -2.55 -7.62 -12.29
N VAL A 48 -2.26 -6.74 -11.35
CA VAL A 48 -2.91 -6.70 -10.04
C VAL A 48 -4.35 -6.24 -10.23
N THR A 49 -5.28 -6.97 -9.61
CA THR A 49 -6.72 -6.74 -9.77
C THR A 49 -7.44 -6.46 -8.46
N ASP A 50 -6.78 -6.69 -7.32
CA ASP A 50 -7.31 -6.39 -6.00
C ASP A 50 -6.18 -6.23 -4.98
N ILE A 51 -6.41 -5.41 -3.97
CA ILE A 51 -5.53 -5.20 -2.82
C ILE A 51 -6.38 -5.35 -1.56
N TYR A 52 -5.86 -6.14 -0.62
CA TYR A 52 -6.49 -6.38 0.67
C TYR A 52 -5.46 -6.17 1.78
N PHE A 53 -5.84 -5.46 2.84
CA PHE A 53 -4.98 -5.27 4.00
C PHE A 53 -5.33 -6.28 5.08
N LEU A 54 -4.32 -7.00 5.55
CA LEU A 54 -4.42 -7.82 6.76
C LEU A 54 -4.18 -6.92 7.96
N ILE A 55 -5.04 -7.00 8.96
CA ILE A 55 -4.98 -6.18 10.18
C ILE A 55 -4.89 -7.11 11.38
N GLY A 56 -3.79 -6.99 12.14
CA GLY A 56 -3.41 -7.88 13.24
C GLY A 56 -2.38 -8.94 12.84
N GLU A 57 -1.79 -9.60 13.85
CA GLU A 57 -0.69 -10.57 13.65
C GLU A 57 -1.14 -11.89 13.00
N ASP A 58 -2.34 -12.36 13.34
CA ASP A 58 -2.76 -13.76 13.06
C ASP A 58 -3.75 -13.88 11.90
N GLN A 59 -3.97 -12.83 11.12
CA GLN A 59 -4.95 -12.89 10.04
C GLN A 59 -4.41 -13.74 8.88
N PRO A 60 -5.12 -14.81 8.45
CA PRO A 60 -4.66 -15.64 7.34
C PRO A 60 -4.71 -14.86 6.03
N VAL A 61 -3.70 -15.07 5.18
CA VAL A 61 -3.69 -14.55 3.81
C VAL A 61 -4.84 -15.18 3.02
N PRO A 62 -5.74 -14.39 2.39
CA PRO A 62 -6.82 -14.94 1.60
C PRO A 62 -6.31 -15.86 0.47
N PRO A 63 -7.05 -16.92 0.11
CA PRO A 63 -6.65 -17.78 -1.00
C PRO A 63 -6.42 -17.01 -2.30
N GLY A 64 -5.27 -17.22 -2.93
CA GLY A 64 -4.90 -16.55 -4.19
C GLY A 64 -4.33 -15.14 -4.04
N TYR A 65 -4.12 -14.68 -2.80
CA TYR A 65 -3.40 -13.44 -2.53
C TYR A 65 -1.92 -13.70 -2.22
N GLU A 66 -1.10 -12.75 -2.63
CA GLU A 66 0.33 -12.65 -2.29
C GLU A 66 0.49 -11.59 -1.20
N LYS A 67 1.23 -11.93 -0.13
CA LYS A 67 1.52 -11.02 0.99
C LYS A 67 2.89 -10.38 0.80
N ILE A 68 2.98 -9.07 1.00
CA ILE A 68 4.24 -8.38 1.24
C ILE A 68 4.52 -8.46 2.73
N ASP A 69 5.60 -9.14 3.11
CA ASP A 69 5.93 -9.43 4.51
C ASP A 69 6.66 -8.26 5.20
N VAL A 70 6.06 -7.07 5.11
CA VAL A 70 6.50 -5.84 5.77
C VAL A 70 5.32 -5.28 6.54
N ASP A 71 5.49 -5.08 7.85
CA ASP A 71 4.50 -4.40 8.69
C ASP A 71 4.49 -2.91 8.33
N LEU A 72 3.34 -2.39 7.90
CA LEU A 72 3.20 -0.99 7.48
C LEU A 72 3.30 -0.01 8.66
N ASN A 73 3.16 -0.49 9.90
CA ASN A 73 3.40 0.27 11.13
C ASN A 73 4.75 -0.05 11.80
N LYS A 74 5.71 -0.63 11.06
CA LYS A 74 6.98 -1.08 11.62
C LYS A 74 7.68 0.03 12.41
N GLY A 75 7.91 -0.22 13.69
CA GLY A 75 8.59 0.71 14.60
C GLY A 75 7.70 1.85 15.12
N ALA A 76 6.46 1.98 14.65
CA ALA A 76 5.52 3.01 15.09
C ALA A 76 4.57 2.57 16.22
N GLY A 77 4.48 1.25 16.47
CA GLY A 77 3.73 0.71 17.61
C GLY A 77 2.21 0.71 17.44
N GLY A 78 1.73 0.83 16.20
CA GLY A 78 0.32 0.66 15.85
C GLY A 78 -0.10 -0.78 15.66
N LYS A 79 -1.21 -1.00 14.95
CA LYS A 79 -1.62 -2.35 14.56
C LYS A 79 -0.63 -2.93 13.55
N TYR A 80 -0.39 -4.23 13.60
CA TYR A 80 0.26 -4.93 12.51
C TYR A 80 -0.61 -4.85 11.25
N ILE A 81 -0.10 -4.24 10.19
CA ILE A 81 -0.82 -4.08 8.93
C ILE A 81 0.06 -4.62 7.82
N TYR A 82 -0.49 -5.48 6.96
CA TYR A 82 0.25 -6.03 5.82
C TYR A 82 -0.54 -5.85 4.53
N LEU A 83 0.13 -5.37 3.48
CA LEU A 83 -0.44 -5.31 2.14
C LEU A 83 -0.44 -6.70 1.53
N THR A 84 -1.60 -7.11 1.01
CA THR A 84 -1.74 -8.28 0.13
C THR A 84 -2.39 -7.88 -1.17
N PHE A 85 -2.09 -8.60 -2.25
CA PHE A 85 -2.69 -8.34 -3.56
C PHE A 85 -2.94 -9.64 -4.33
N THR A 86 -3.83 -9.61 -5.32
CA THR A 86 -4.07 -10.74 -6.22
C THR A 86 -4.11 -10.32 -7.69
N ARG A 87 -3.91 -11.30 -8.57
CA ARG A 87 -3.91 -11.16 -10.04
C ARG A 87 -5.05 -11.95 -10.68
N GLY A 88 -6.19 -11.98 -10.00
CA GLY A 88 -7.38 -12.77 -10.32
C GLY A 88 -8.15 -12.28 -11.55
N ASN A 89 -9.48 -12.39 -11.50
CA ASN A 89 -10.38 -12.02 -12.62
C ASN A 89 -10.99 -10.61 -12.47
N GLY A 90 -10.45 -9.77 -11.58
CA GLY A 90 -10.92 -8.40 -11.38
C GLY A 90 -10.44 -7.43 -12.47
N ALA A 91 -10.90 -6.18 -12.40
CA ALA A 91 -10.38 -5.12 -13.26
C ALA A 91 -8.92 -4.80 -12.88
N PRO A 92 -7.99 -4.73 -13.85
CA PRO A 92 -6.62 -4.32 -13.57
C PRO A 92 -6.55 -2.93 -12.92
N PHE A 93 -5.66 -2.76 -11.95
CA PHE A 93 -5.30 -1.44 -11.48
C PHE A 93 -4.35 -0.78 -12.49
N GLU A 94 -4.68 0.43 -12.92
CA GLU A 94 -3.85 1.24 -13.81
C GLU A 94 -2.83 2.09 -13.05
N ASP A 95 -3.13 2.41 -11.79
CA ASP A 95 -2.36 3.34 -10.97
C ASP A 95 -2.56 3.11 -9.48
N LEU A 96 -1.54 3.47 -8.70
CA LEU A 96 -1.57 3.51 -7.24
C LEU A 96 -0.99 4.84 -6.76
N GLU A 97 -1.57 5.38 -5.69
CA GLU A 97 -1.13 6.62 -5.04
C GLU A 97 -1.41 6.54 -3.54
N VAL A 98 -0.48 7.01 -2.72
CA VAL A 98 -0.66 7.13 -1.27
C VAL A 98 -1.08 8.56 -0.95
N ILE A 99 -2.12 8.70 -0.12
CA ILE A 99 -2.50 10.00 0.45
C ILE A 99 -2.17 10.05 1.94
N SER A 100 -1.70 11.22 2.38
CA SER A 100 -1.44 11.56 3.78
C SER A 100 -2.28 12.78 4.19
N SER A 101 -2.96 12.69 5.33
CA SER A 101 -3.89 13.72 5.77
C SER A 101 -3.99 13.82 7.29
N ASN A 102 -4.44 14.99 7.78
CA ASN A 102 -4.91 15.15 9.16
C ASN A 102 -6.41 14.82 9.32
N ASP A 103 -7.11 14.54 8.22
CA ASP A 103 -8.54 14.27 8.17
C ASP A 103 -8.78 12.81 7.74
N PRO A 104 -9.44 11.98 8.57
CA PRO A 104 -9.75 10.59 8.19
C PRO A 104 -10.76 10.51 7.03
N ALA A 105 -11.50 11.58 6.76
CA ALA A 105 -12.45 11.67 5.66
C ALA A 105 -11.82 12.26 4.37
N ALA A 106 -10.48 12.36 4.29
CA ALA A 106 -9.79 12.87 3.12
C ALA A 106 -10.21 12.12 1.84
N ASN A 107 -10.65 12.90 0.85
CA ASN A 107 -11.04 12.36 -0.45
C ASN A 107 -9.81 11.88 -1.22
N PRO A 108 -9.93 10.79 -2.00
CA PRO A 108 -8.89 10.41 -2.94
C PRO A 108 -8.69 11.48 -4.02
N PRO A 109 -7.55 11.48 -4.72
CA PRO A 109 -7.33 12.30 -5.91
C PRO A 109 -8.41 12.08 -6.97
N SER A 110 -8.60 13.05 -7.85
CA SER A 110 -9.61 12.96 -8.92
C SER A 110 -9.35 11.73 -9.81
N GLY A 111 -10.37 10.91 -10.02
CA GLY A 111 -10.27 9.68 -10.81
C GLY A 111 -9.74 8.46 -10.05
N TYR A 112 -9.40 8.61 -8.77
CA TYR A 112 -8.99 7.51 -7.90
C TYR A 112 -10.10 7.08 -6.95
N ARG A 113 -9.98 5.85 -6.46
CA ARG A 113 -10.78 5.29 -5.37
C ARG A 113 -9.86 4.98 -4.20
N ARG A 114 -10.33 5.24 -2.99
CA ARG A 114 -9.60 4.95 -1.74
C ARG A 114 -9.92 3.54 -1.25
N ILE A 115 -8.92 2.81 -0.76
CA ILE A 115 -9.14 1.63 0.08
C ILE A 115 -9.31 2.14 1.51
N ASP A 116 -10.45 1.86 2.13
CA ASP A 116 -10.84 2.45 3.42
C ASP A 116 -10.19 1.75 4.62
N VAL A 117 -8.86 1.75 4.63
CA VAL A 117 -8.00 1.23 5.71
C VAL A 117 -6.92 2.27 5.97
N ASP A 118 -6.89 2.80 7.19
CA ASP A 118 -5.81 3.68 7.64
C ASP A 118 -4.55 2.84 7.85
N LEU A 119 -3.52 3.08 7.05
CA LEU A 119 -2.27 2.33 7.12
C LEU A 119 -1.44 2.66 8.37
N ASN A 120 -1.78 3.76 9.05
CA ASN A 120 -1.23 4.15 10.34
C ASN A 120 -2.13 3.77 11.54
N GLU A 121 -3.11 2.88 11.35
CA GLU A 121 -4.13 2.63 12.37
C GLU A 121 -3.51 2.19 13.71
N GLY A 122 -3.78 2.97 14.76
CA GLY A 122 -3.29 2.71 16.12
C GLY A 122 -1.88 3.22 16.41
N ALA A 123 -1.10 3.61 15.39
CA ALA A 123 0.22 4.22 15.57
C ALA A 123 0.12 5.72 15.91
N GLY A 124 -0.98 6.35 15.51
CA GLY A 124 -1.14 7.81 15.56
C GLY A 124 -0.55 8.48 14.32
N GLY A 125 -0.29 9.79 14.39
CA GLY A 125 0.26 10.52 13.24
C GLY A 125 -0.79 10.90 12.20
N LYS A 126 -0.40 10.86 10.92
CA LYS A 126 -1.28 11.14 9.77
C LYS A 126 -2.15 9.94 9.48
N TYR A 127 -3.35 10.21 8.96
CA TYR A 127 -4.15 9.19 8.28
C TYR A 127 -3.52 8.91 6.92
N ILE A 128 -3.16 7.65 6.69
CA ILE A 128 -2.50 7.21 5.46
C ILE A 128 -3.44 6.24 4.75
N TYR A 129 -3.71 6.49 3.47
CA TYR A 129 -4.57 5.61 2.68
C TYR A 129 -3.95 5.30 1.32
N LEU A 130 -4.09 4.05 0.88
CA LEU A 130 -3.80 3.67 -0.50
C LEU A 130 -5.02 3.96 -1.38
N CYS A 131 -4.77 4.65 -2.49
CA CYS A 131 -5.73 4.92 -3.55
C CYS A 131 -5.32 4.19 -4.83
N TYR A 132 -6.32 3.79 -5.62
CA TYR A 132 -6.11 3.13 -6.90
C TYR A 132 -6.97 3.74 -8.00
N ARG A 133 -6.53 3.57 -9.25
CA ARG A 133 -7.31 3.83 -10.46
C ARG A 133 -7.36 2.56 -11.30
N SER A 134 -8.47 2.33 -11.99
CA SER A 134 -8.73 1.14 -12.82
C SER A 134 -9.31 1.54 -14.17
#